data_AF-A0A4S2FE73-F1
#
_entry.id   AF-A0A4S2FE73-F1
#
_cell.length_a   1.000
_cell.length_b   1.000
_cell.length_c   1.000
_cell.angle_alpha   90.00
_cell.angle_beta   90.00
_cell.angle_gamma   90.00
#
_symmetry.space_group_name_H-M   'P 1'
#
loop_
_entity.id
_entity.type
_entity.pdbx_description
1 polymer ?
#
loop_
_entity_poly.entity_id
_entity_poly.type
_entity_poly.pdbx_seq_one_letter_code
_entity_poly.pdbx_strand_id
1 'polypeptide(L)'
;MAKINRKKQIRNLAFLGLALACVAAAGFGLSRLGRTKDEPKQKQDKKEERAYEPLTAAQYAKANVNELGNVPIMMYHGIQNMSNADTAYTGGNIDVDGYQRTAEAFRNDLRFYYDQGYRMIRLSDYVDGNVDVEPGKSPLILTFDDGLDNNILVTGLDKDGNIEIDPNSAVGILEAFKKEHPDMNVTATFFVNQGLFSQPEYNEKILKWLVEHGYDVGNHTMNHPDFLTIDQAQTEQEVGGVYEKLEEIIPGKYVPIVALPFGSPYDLEHPNMASIFQGTFNGKPYTTKSTLQVAWEADASPYSNAFNPTFLKRIRAYDNNGENFDIQMNFDRLNTSRYISDGDPDTIVYPESEQASLGETYGKKPIPYTPAE
;
A
#
# COMPACT_ATOMS: atom_id res chain seq x y z
N MET A 1 -17.22 18.29 15.56
CA MET A 1 -17.91 17.63 14.43
C MET A 1 -18.48 18.67 13.49
N ALA A 2 -17.70 19.13 12.52
CA ALA A 2 -18.17 20.04 11.49
C ALA A 2 -18.82 19.24 10.35
N LYS A 3 -20.14 19.33 10.21
CA LYS A 3 -20.86 18.82 9.04
C LYS A 3 -20.54 19.73 7.85
N ILE A 4 -19.68 19.28 6.95
CA ILE A 4 -19.43 19.97 5.67
C ILE A 4 -20.33 19.34 4.58
N ASN A 5 -21.02 20.22 3.87
CA ASN A 5 -22.10 19.96 2.92
C ASN A 5 -21.55 19.40 1.58
N ARG A 6 -21.56 18.06 1.44
CA ARG A 6 -21.03 17.27 0.31
C ARG A 6 -21.94 17.28 -0.93
N LYS A 7 -22.22 18.45 -1.50
CA LYS A 7 -22.96 18.57 -2.78
C LYS A 7 -22.22 19.29 -3.91
N LYS A 8 -20.92 19.60 -3.72
CA LYS A 8 -20.17 20.44 -4.69
C LYS A 8 -19.01 19.74 -5.42
N GLN A 9 -18.88 18.42 -5.35
CA GLN A 9 -17.84 17.66 -6.08
C GLN A 9 -18.35 16.86 -7.28
N ILE A 10 -19.65 16.85 -7.57
CA ILE A 10 -20.16 16.26 -8.81
C ILE A 10 -20.16 17.36 -9.87
N ARG A 11 -19.04 17.55 -10.55
CA ARG A 11 -18.99 18.11 -11.92
C ARG A 11 -17.58 18.02 -12.50
N ASN A 12 -17.46 17.07 -13.40
CA ASN A 12 -16.54 16.95 -14.54
C ASN A 12 -15.68 15.69 -14.46
N LEU A 13 -16.16 14.61 -15.08
CA LEU A 13 -15.40 13.85 -16.09
C LEU A 13 -16.40 12.89 -16.75
N ALA A 14 -16.90 13.29 -17.91
CA ALA A 14 -17.57 12.42 -18.87
C ALA A 14 -16.99 12.80 -20.23
N PHE A 15 -16.37 11.84 -20.93
CA PHE A 15 -16.27 11.70 -22.39
C PHE A 15 -15.02 10.90 -22.79
N LEU A 16 -15.22 9.61 -23.12
CA LEU A 16 -14.72 8.86 -24.30
C LEU A 16 -14.96 7.37 -23.98
N GLY A 17 -15.51 6.49 -24.81
CA GLY A 17 -15.98 6.54 -26.19
C GLY A 17 -16.28 5.09 -26.57
N LEU A 18 -17.52 4.81 -26.95
CA LEU A 18 -18.06 3.50 -27.30
C LEU A 18 -17.64 3.11 -28.74
N ALA A 19 -17.19 1.88 -28.99
CA ALA A 19 -17.25 1.23 -30.32
C ALA A 19 -17.30 -0.30 -30.19
N LEU A 20 -18.09 -0.91 -31.09
CA LEU A 20 -18.75 -2.22 -31.02
C LEU A 20 -17.92 -3.43 -31.52
N ALA A 21 -18.12 -4.56 -30.83
CA ALA A 21 -18.60 -5.89 -31.26
C ALA A 21 -17.96 -6.73 -32.42
N CYS A 22 -17.63 -7.98 -32.02
CA CYS A 22 -17.90 -9.29 -32.65
C CYS A 22 -17.25 -9.72 -33.98
N VAL A 23 -16.42 -10.79 -33.93
CA VAL A 23 -16.54 -12.01 -34.80
C VAL A 23 -16.07 -13.26 -34.01
N ALA A 24 -16.75 -14.38 -34.28
CA ALA A 24 -16.73 -15.65 -33.57
C ALA A 24 -15.62 -16.64 -33.98
N ALA A 25 -15.40 -17.57 -33.04
CA ALA A 25 -14.97 -18.98 -33.11
C ALA A 25 -14.50 -19.61 -34.44
N ALA A 26 -13.32 -20.25 -34.37
CA ALA A 26 -13.07 -21.58 -34.92
C ALA A 26 -11.91 -22.24 -34.15
N GLY A 27 -12.16 -23.40 -33.55
CA GLY A 27 -11.13 -24.21 -32.91
C GLY A 27 -10.37 -25.09 -33.91
N PHE A 28 -9.20 -25.61 -33.48
CA PHE A 28 -8.80 -27.01 -33.63
C PHE A 28 -7.40 -27.22 -33.00
N GLY A 29 -7.20 -28.39 -32.38
CA GLY A 29 -5.90 -29.08 -32.41
C GLY A 29 -5.07 -29.07 -31.13
N LEU A 30 -5.33 -30.02 -30.24
CA LEU A 30 -4.36 -30.52 -29.27
C LEU A 30 -3.15 -31.13 -29.99
N SER A 31 -1.95 -30.79 -29.54
CA SER A 31 -0.79 -31.69 -29.61
C SER A 31 0.05 -31.54 -28.34
N ARG A 32 0.00 -32.58 -27.50
CA ARG A 32 0.86 -32.79 -26.33
C ARG A 32 2.29 -33.04 -26.82
N LEU A 33 3.24 -32.22 -26.40
CA LEU A 33 4.65 -32.60 -26.30
C LEU A 33 5.12 -32.34 -24.87
N GLY A 34 5.50 -33.41 -24.17
CA GLY A 34 6.07 -33.35 -22.84
C GLY A 34 7.43 -32.68 -22.87
N ARG A 35 7.62 -31.70 -22.00
CA ARG A 35 8.92 -31.17 -21.61
C ARG A 35 8.95 -31.10 -20.09
N THR A 36 9.80 -31.92 -19.51
CA THR A 36 10.19 -31.88 -18.10
C THR A 36 10.68 -30.48 -17.77
N LYS A 37 9.94 -29.77 -16.90
CA LYS A 37 10.35 -28.50 -16.32
C LYS A 37 11.23 -28.82 -15.12
N ASP A 38 12.53 -28.55 -15.24
CA ASP A 38 13.34 -28.26 -14.07
C ASP A 38 12.89 -26.89 -13.55
N GLU A 39 12.23 -26.88 -12.40
CA GLU A 39 11.85 -25.64 -11.71
C GLU A 39 13.12 -24.94 -11.20
N PRO A 40 13.32 -23.64 -11.49
CA PRO A 40 14.40 -22.89 -10.88
C PRO A 40 14.04 -22.67 -9.41
N LYS A 41 14.82 -23.28 -8.50
CA LYS A 41 14.76 -23.01 -7.07
C LYS A 41 14.86 -21.51 -6.84
N GLN A 42 13.80 -20.91 -6.29
CA GLN A 42 13.84 -19.56 -5.71
C GLN A 42 15.01 -19.51 -4.73
N LYS A 43 15.97 -18.61 -4.99
CA LYS A 43 16.84 -18.13 -3.92
C LYS A 43 15.96 -17.32 -2.98
N GLN A 44 15.51 -17.94 -1.89
CA GLN A 44 15.17 -17.17 -0.71
C GLN A 44 16.45 -16.47 -0.27
N ASP A 45 16.50 -15.15 -0.44
CA ASP A 45 17.46 -14.35 0.27
C ASP A 45 17.21 -14.61 1.75
N LYS A 46 18.14 -15.34 2.39
CA LYS A 46 18.15 -15.48 3.83
C LYS A 46 18.40 -14.08 4.38
N LYS A 47 17.34 -13.43 4.88
CA LYS A 47 17.46 -12.25 5.74
C LYS A 47 18.47 -12.64 6.83
N GLU A 48 19.62 -11.98 6.89
CA GLU A 48 20.54 -12.19 8.01
C GLU A 48 19.77 -11.86 9.28
N GLU A 49 19.60 -12.86 10.13
CA GLU A 49 18.87 -12.75 11.38
C GLU A 49 19.62 -11.75 12.26
N ARG A 50 19.05 -10.55 12.43
CA ARG A 50 19.65 -9.51 13.26
C ARG A 50 19.69 -10.06 14.68
N ALA A 51 20.88 -10.19 15.25
CA ALA A 51 21.02 -10.58 16.65
C ALA A 51 20.36 -9.50 17.52
N TYR A 52 19.24 -9.85 18.15
CA TYR A 52 18.51 -8.95 19.05
C TYR A 52 19.10 -9.05 20.46
N GLU A 53 19.42 -7.89 21.04
CA GLU A 53 19.74 -7.77 22.46
C GLU A 53 18.59 -7.05 23.17
N PRO A 54 17.87 -7.72 24.09
CA PRO A 54 16.78 -7.11 24.83
C PRO A 54 17.23 -5.84 25.54
N LEU A 55 16.51 -4.75 25.30
CA LEU A 55 16.73 -3.51 26.03
C LEU A 55 16.18 -3.62 27.46
N THR A 56 16.74 -2.83 28.37
CA THR A 56 16.22 -2.67 29.73
C THR A 56 15.02 -1.73 29.75
N ALA A 57 14.19 -1.80 30.80
CA ALA A 57 13.08 -0.85 31.01
C ALA A 57 13.52 0.63 30.95
N ALA A 58 14.71 0.95 31.48
CA ALA A 58 15.27 2.29 31.41
C ALA A 58 15.65 2.71 29.97
N GLN A 59 16.09 1.77 29.14
CA GLN A 59 16.38 2.01 27.72
C GLN A 59 15.09 2.18 26.91
N TYR A 60 14.06 1.36 27.16
CA TYR A 60 12.73 1.55 26.56
C TYR A 60 12.17 2.95 26.88
N ALA A 61 12.22 3.35 28.15
CA ALA A 61 11.78 4.69 28.58
C ALA A 61 12.58 5.80 27.89
N LYS A 62 13.92 5.68 27.83
CA LYS A 62 14.77 6.68 27.16
C LYS A 62 14.49 6.81 25.67
N ALA A 63 14.13 5.71 25.00
CA ALA A 63 13.79 5.68 23.58
C ALA A 63 12.30 5.97 23.31
N ASN A 64 11.48 6.16 24.35
CA ASN A 64 10.02 6.28 24.26
C ASN A 64 9.38 5.14 23.46
N VAL A 65 9.86 3.90 23.65
CA VAL A 65 9.31 2.73 22.95
C VAL A 65 7.81 2.60 23.25
N ASN A 66 7.00 2.53 22.21
CA ASN A 66 5.57 2.31 22.35
C ASN A 66 5.05 1.63 21.08
N GLU A 67 4.89 0.32 21.13
CA GLU A 67 4.42 -0.48 20.01
C GLU A 67 2.89 -0.55 19.94
N LEU A 68 2.16 0.16 20.79
CA LEU A 68 0.71 0.37 20.69
C LEU A 68 0.34 1.67 19.93
N GLY A 69 1.33 2.47 19.54
CA GLY A 69 1.14 3.73 18.84
C GLY A 69 0.69 3.61 17.37
N ASN A 70 0.28 4.72 16.76
CA ASN A 70 -0.26 4.75 15.41
C ASN A 70 0.82 4.56 14.32
N VAL A 71 0.42 3.97 13.20
CA VAL A 71 1.27 3.71 12.03
C VAL A 71 0.73 4.48 10.82
N PRO A 72 1.54 5.33 10.16
CA PRO A 72 1.13 6.00 8.92
C PRO A 72 1.11 5.04 7.74
N ILE A 73 -0.06 4.93 7.09
CA ILE A 73 -0.20 4.33 5.76
C ILE A 73 -0.42 5.46 4.76
N MET A 74 0.59 5.75 3.94
CA MET A 74 0.54 6.83 2.97
C MET A 74 -0.15 6.37 1.68
N MET A 75 -1.07 7.18 1.18
CA MET A 75 -1.81 6.96 -0.07
C MET A 75 -1.34 7.97 -1.12
N TYR A 76 -0.61 7.48 -2.10
CA TYR A 76 -0.24 8.18 -3.34
C TYR A 76 -1.13 7.68 -4.49
N HIS A 77 -1.23 8.43 -5.58
CA HIS A 77 -1.72 7.90 -6.85
C HIS A 77 -0.63 8.07 -7.91
N GLY A 78 -0.51 9.23 -8.55
CA GLY A 78 0.47 9.44 -9.62
C GLY A 78 1.67 10.30 -9.24
N ILE A 79 2.85 9.95 -9.77
CA ILE A 79 4.10 10.71 -9.60
C ILE A 79 4.57 11.21 -10.96
N GLN A 80 4.42 12.50 -11.23
CA GLN A 80 4.76 13.10 -12.53
C GLN A 80 6.20 13.59 -12.55
N ASN A 81 6.90 13.36 -13.65
CA ASN A 81 8.25 13.87 -13.88
C ASN A 81 8.27 15.40 -14.08
N MET A 82 8.16 16.14 -12.99
CA MET A 82 8.13 17.60 -12.94
C MET A 82 8.83 18.10 -11.67
N SER A 83 9.24 19.37 -11.69
CA SER A 83 9.67 20.07 -10.47
C SER A 83 8.48 20.70 -9.74
N ASN A 84 8.65 21.03 -8.46
CA ASN A 84 7.67 21.75 -7.66
C ASN A 84 7.40 23.17 -8.20
N ALA A 85 8.37 23.75 -8.91
CA ALA A 85 8.22 25.07 -9.52
C ALA A 85 7.35 25.05 -10.79
N ASP A 86 7.16 23.88 -11.39
CA ASP A 86 6.41 23.72 -12.65
C ASP A 86 4.91 23.45 -12.43
N THR A 87 4.48 23.33 -11.18
CA THR A 87 3.06 23.19 -10.83
C THR A 87 2.50 24.47 -10.22
N ALA A 88 1.22 24.73 -10.49
CA ALA A 88 0.48 25.86 -9.92
C ALA A 88 -0.05 25.57 -8.50
N TYR A 89 0.12 24.35 -7.99
CA TYR A 89 -0.43 23.92 -6.70
C TYR A 89 0.65 23.84 -5.62
N THR A 90 0.22 23.98 -4.38
CA THR A 90 1.08 23.95 -3.18
C THR A 90 1.90 22.66 -3.09
N GLY A 91 3.15 22.78 -2.64
CA GLY A 91 3.94 21.65 -2.14
C GLY A 91 4.18 20.51 -3.11
N GLY A 92 4.10 20.78 -4.41
CA GLY A 92 4.28 19.78 -5.46
C GLY A 92 3.06 18.92 -5.75
N ASN A 93 1.86 19.30 -5.29
CA ASN A 93 0.63 18.75 -5.85
C ASN A 93 0.51 19.15 -7.34
N ILE A 94 -0.29 18.42 -8.11
CA ILE A 94 -0.53 18.70 -9.55
C ILE A 94 -2.02 18.91 -9.83
N ASP A 95 -2.86 18.57 -8.87
CA ASP A 95 -4.28 18.84 -8.87
C ASP A 95 -4.71 19.41 -7.51
N VAL A 96 -5.95 19.91 -7.45
CA VAL A 96 -6.50 20.55 -6.25
C VAL A 96 -6.72 19.59 -5.10
N ASP A 97 -6.93 18.30 -5.39
CA ASP A 97 -7.25 17.27 -4.42
C ASP A 97 -6.00 16.47 -3.99
N GLY A 98 -4.84 16.67 -4.64
CA GLY A 98 -3.57 16.08 -4.21
C GLY A 98 -3.41 14.60 -4.52
N TYR A 99 -4.02 14.10 -5.60
CA TYR A 99 -3.84 12.71 -6.03
C TYR A 99 -2.61 12.54 -6.93
N GLN A 100 -2.17 13.62 -7.57
CA GLN A 100 -0.96 13.66 -8.38
C GLN A 100 0.09 14.53 -7.68
N ARG A 101 1.31 13.99 -7.53
CA ARG A 101 2.48 14.71 -7.00
C ARG A 101 3.60 14.78 -8.02
N THR A 102 4.43 15.80 -7.91
CA THR A 102 5.67 15.89 -8.66
C THR A 102 6.69 14.86 -8.15
N ALA A 103 7.59 14.45 -9.04
CA ALA A 103 8.72 13.60 -8.73
C ALA A 103 9.69 14.28 -7.73
N GLU A 104 9.80 15.61 -7.75
CA GLU A 104 10.57 16.35 -6.75
C GLU A 104 9.93 16.25 -5.35
N ALA A 105 8.62 16.49 -5.23
CA ALA A 105 7.93 16.39 -3.95
C ALA A 105 8.00 14.98 -3.38
N PHE A 106 7.83 13.94 -4.21
CA PHE A 106 7.93 12.57 -3.72
C PHE A 106 9.32 12.24 -3.15
N ARG A 107 10.40 12.72 -3.78
CA ARG A 107 11.76 12.60 -3.21
C ARG A 107 11.89 13.32 -1.87
N ASN A 108 11.31 14.50 -1.76
CA ASN A 108 11.30 15.27 -0.51
C ASN A 108 10.50 14.56 0.58
N ASP A 109 9.35 13.96 0.26
CA ASP A 109 8.54 13.17 1.19
C ASP A 109 9.34 11.97 1.73
N LEU A 110 9.97 11.18 0.85
CA LEU A 110 10.80 10.04 1.23
C LEU A 110 11.93 10.45 2.16
N ARG A 111 12.60 11.56 1.85
CA ARG A 111 13.66 12.10 2.70
C ARG A 111 13.14 12.57 4.05
N PHE A 112 12.01 13.28 4.06
CA PHE A 112 11.33 13.70 5.28
C PHE A 112 11.01 12.50 6.18
N TYR A 113 10.40 11.45 5.64
CA TYR A 113 10.08 10.25 6.41
C TYR A 113 11.34 9.59 7.00
N TYR A 114 12.38 9.42 6.18
CA TYR A 114 13.64 8.83 6.61
C TYR A 114 14.30 9.62 7.74
N ASP A 115 14.41 10.94 7.58
CA ASP A 115 15.03 11.85 8.55
C ASP A 115 14.26 11.92 9.87
N GLN A 116 12.92 11.76 9.82
CA GLN A 116 12.06 11.66 11.00
C GLN A 116 12.11 10.29 11.71
N GLY A 117 12.91 9.35 11.20
CA GLY A 117 13.12 8.04 11.82
C GLY A 117 12.11 6.98 11.42
N TYR A 118 11.40 7.15 10.30
CA TYR A 118 10.50 6.13 9.79
C TYR A 118 11.23 5.07 8.93
N ARG A 119 10.69 3.86 8.90
CA ARG A 119 11.21 2.68 8.18
C ARG A 119 10.08 1.98 7.45
N MET A 120 10.32 1.61 6.20
CA MET A 120 9.25 1.02 5.40
C MET A 120 9.02 -0.43 5.79
N ILE A 121 7.74 -0.78 5.92
CA ILE A 121 7.28 -2.17 6.05
C ILE A 121 6.23 -2.46 4.98
N ARG A 122 6.05 -3.73 4.64
CA ARG A 122 5.00 -4.15 3.71
C ARG A 122 3.64 -3.97 4.38
N LEU A 123 2.62 -3.65 3.59
CA LEU A 123 1.25 -3.57 4.10
C LEU A 123 0.74 -4.92 4.61
N SER A 124 1.10 -6.02 3.96
CA SER A 124 0.75 -7.38 4.39
C SER A 124 1.34 -7.70 5.76
N ASP A 125 2.61 -7.34 5.98
CA ASP A 125 3.29 -7.51 7.26
C ASP A 125 2.58 -6.75 8.38
N TYR A 126 2.16 -5.50 8.12
CA TYR A 126 1.36 -4.72 9.06
C TYR A 126 0.01 -5.35 9.38
N VAL A 127 -0.73 -5.82 8.37
CA VAL A 127 -2.02 -6.52 8.56
C VAL A 127 -1.86 -7.80 9.38
N ASP A 128 -0.72 -8.47 9.26
CA ASP A 128 -0.38 -9.71 9.98
C ASP A 128 0.29 -9.47 11.33
N GLY A 129 0.46 -8.21 11.74
CA GLY A 129 1.15 -7.87 12.97
C GLY A 129 2.62 -8.30 12.98
N ASN A 130 3.29 -8.30 11.83
CA ASN A 130 4.72 -8.58 11.68
C ASN A 130 5.48 -7.27 11.47
N VAL A 131 5.91 -6.62 12.55
CA VAL A 131 6.67 -5.37 12.47
C VAL A 131 8.13 -5.64 12.83
N ASP A 132 9.03 -5.56 11.85
CA ASP A 132 10.48 -5.71 12.00
C ASP A 132 11.16 -4.37 11.65
N VAL A 133 11.28 -3.51 12.66
CA VAL A 133 11.79 -2.14 12.55
C VAL A 133 12.87 -1.95 13.61
N GLU A 134 13.93 -1.17 13.31
CA GLU A 134 15.01 -0.92 14.26
C GLU A 134 14.51 -0.29 15.58
N PRO A 135 15.20 -0.56 16.71
CA PRO A 135 14.89 0.07 17.99
C PRO A 135 14.86 1.60 17.88
N GLY A 136 13.80 2.22 18.40
CA GLY A 136 13.60 3.67 18.39
C GLY A 136 13.18 4.26 17.04
N LYS A 137 12.93 3.43 16.02
CA LYS A 137 12.35 3.83 14.73
C LYS A 137 10.87 3.49 14.65
N SER A 138 10.19 4.03 13.64
CA SER A 138 8.75 3.88 13.46
C SER A 138 8.42 3.25 12.10
N PRO A 139 7.45 2.33 12.01
CA PRO A 139 6.99 1.80 10.72
C PRO A 139 6.29 2.87 9.88
N LEU A 140 6.42 2.74 8.57
CA LEU A 140 5.75 3.53 7.52
C LEU A 140 5.35 2.59 6.40
N ILE A 141 4.15 2.77 5.85
CA ILE A 141 3.67 1.98 4.72
C ILE A 141 3.36 2.93 3.56
N LEU A 142 3.82 2.59 2.35
CA LEU A 142 3.49 3.33 1.14
C LEU A 142 2.53 2.54 0.27
N THR A 143 1.45 3.18 -0.17
CA THR A 143 0.46 2.64 -1.09
C THR A 143 0.25 3.56 -2.29
N PHE A 144 0.03 2.97 -3.45
CA PHE A 144 -0.26 3.66 -4.71
C PHE A 144 -1.53 3.08 -5.31
N ASP A 145 -2.51 3.93 -5.57
CA ASP A 145 -3.79 3.52 -6.17
C ASP A 145 -3.78 3.75 -7.70
N ASP A 146 -4.79 3.21 -8.38
CA ASP A 146 -5.09 3.31 -9.82
C ASP A 146 -4.18 2.56 -10.80
N GLY A 147 -2.95 2.21 -10.43
CA GLY A 147 -2.00 1.61 -11.36
C GLY A 147 -1.69 2.55 -12.54
N LEU A 148 -1.34 3.80 -12.24
CA LEU A 148 -0.96 4.75 -13.28
C LEU A 148 0.37 4.36 -13.90
N ASP A 149 0.56 4.67 -15.18
CA ASP A 149 1.81 4.38 -15.90
C ASP A 149 3.03 5.01 -15.22
N ASN A 150 2.88 6.22 -14.68
CA ASN A 150 3.91 6.94 -13.95
C ASN A 150 4.24 6.35 -12.55
N ASN A 151 3.53 5.31 -12.09
CA ASN A 151 3.98 4.50 -10.95
C ASN A 151 5.21 3.68 -11.32
N ILE A 152 5.26 3.13 -12.53
CA ILE A 152 6.40 2.39 -13.08
C ILE A 152 6.38 2.53 -14.60
N LEU A 153 7.04 3.56 -15.10
CA LEU A 153 7.06 3.84 -16.54
C LEU A 153 8.22 3.08 -17.18
N VAL A 154 7.92 2.21 -18.15
CA VAL A 154 8.94 1.46 -18.90
C VAL A 154 9.31 2.23 -20.17
N THR A 155 10.60 2.55 -20.30
CA THR A 155 11.13 3.35 -21.43
C THR A 155 11.74 2.49 -22.53
N GLY A 156 11.98 1.22 -22.25
CA GLY A 156 12.59 0.27 -23.18
C GLY A 156 12.84 -1.09 -22.54
N LEU A 157 13.52 -1.95 -23.29
CA LEU A 157 14.08 -3.20 -22.79
C LEU A 157 15.59 -3.20 -22.98
N ASP A 158 16.31 -3.75 -22.01
CA ASP A 158 17.74 -3.99 -22.15
C ASP A 158 18.01 -5.16 -23.13
N LYS A 159 19.29 -5.42 -23.40
CA LYS A 159 19.76 -6.50 -24.29
C LYS A 159 19.32 -7.91 -23.85
N ASP A 160 19.00 -8.08 -22.58
CA ASP A 160 18.63 -9.36 -21.96
C ASP A 160 17.08 -9.48 -21.84
N GLY A 161 16.35 -8.44 -22.25
CA GLY A 161 14.89 -8.38 -22.26
C GLY A 161 14.25 -7.94 -20.95
N ASN A 162 15.04 -7.40 -20.02
CA ASN A 162 14.56 -6.78 -18.78
C ASN A 162 14.02 -5.38 -19.05
N ILE A 163 13.06 -4.94 -18.24
CA ILE A 163 12.48 -3.60 -18.37
C ILE A 163 13.48 -2.51 -17.95
N GLU A 164 13.56 -1.44 -18.74
CA GLU A 164 14.23 -0.20 -18.36
C GLU A 164 13.19 0.75 -17.76
N ILE A 165 13.38 1.13 -16.50
CA ILE A 165 12.40 1.93 -15.73
C ILE A 165 12.82 3.40 -15.76
N ASP A 166 11.87 4.30 -16.01
CA ASP A 166 12.08 5.74 -15.93
C ASP A 166 12.47 6.14 -14.49
N PRO A 167 13.60 6.84 -14.29
CA PRO A 167 14.11 7.19 -12.96
C PRO A 167 13.27 8.24 -12.21
N ASN A 168 12.26 8.84 -12.87
CA ASN A 168 11.33 9.80 -12.29
C ASN A 168 9.92 9.23 -12.09
N SER A 169 9.67 7.99 -12.50
CA SER A 169 8.49 7.24 -12.05
C SER A 169 8.60 6.91 -10.55
N ALA A 170 7.47 6.57 -9.90
CA ALA A 170 7.47 6.25 -8.48
C ALA A 170 8.47 5.13 -8.12
N VAL A 171 8.46 4.02 -8.87
CA VAL A 171 9.40 2.90 -8.68
C VAL A 171 10.84 3.32 -9.00
N GLY A 172 11.08 4.09 -10.05
CA GLY A 172 12.43 4.58 -10.35
C GLY A 172 13.04 5.39 -9.21
N ILE A 173 12.22 6.22 -8.56
CA ILE A 173 12.61 7.00 -7.38
C ILE A 173 12.83 6.09 -6.16
N LEU A 174 11.93 5.14 -5.91
CA LEU A 174 12.05 4.18 -4.80
C LEU A 174 13.34 3.34 -4.93
N GLU A 175 13.66 2.85 -6.12
CA GLU A 175 14.90 2.07 -6.35
C GLU A 175 16.16 2.91 -6.18
N ALA A 176 16.15 4.18 -6.62
CA ALA A 176 17.24 5.10 -6.34
C ALA A 176 17.40 5.33 -4.82
N PHE A 177 16.29 5.55 -4.11
CA PHE A 177 16.28 5.74 -2.67
C PHE A 177 16.76 4.49 -1.92
N LYS A 178 16.35 3.30 -2.36
CA LYS A 178 16.77 1.99 -1.82
C LYS A 178 18.28 1.81 -1.90
N LYS A 179 18.89 2.23 -3.01
CA LYS A 179 20.35 2.18 -3.21
C LYS A 179 21.09 3.15 -2.29
N GLU A 180 20.53 4.33 -2.05
CA GLU A 180 21.10 5.35 -1.17
C GLU A 180 20.91 5.06 0.33
N HIS A 181 19.82 4.35 0.67
CA HIS A 181 19.38 4.06 2.03
C HIS A 181 19.07 2.56 2.22
N PRO A 182 20.10 1.68 2.20
CA PRO A 182 19.90 0.24 2.35
C PRO A 182 19.28 -0.17 3.69
N ASP A 183 19.27 0.72 4.68
CA ASP A 183 18.67 0.53 6.00
C ASP A 183 17.16 0.83 6.07
N MET A 184 16.53 1.40 5.03
CA MET A 184 15.10 1.76 5.08
C MET A 184 14.15 0.63 4.67
N ASN A 185 14.66 -0.48 4.15
CA ASN A 185 13.87 -1.59 3.59
C ASN A 185 12.80 -1.11 2.59
N VAL A 186 13.22 -0.32 1.59
CA VAL A 186 12.30 0.34 0.66
C VAL A 186 11.38 -0.66 -0.04
N THR A 187 10.07 -0.45 0.12
CA THR A 187 8.98 -1.25 -0.44
C THR A 187 7.71 -0.39 -0.54
N ALA A 188 6.72 -0.85 -1.31
CA ALA A 188 5.41 -0.23 -1.47
C ALA A 188 4.40 -1.25 -1.99
N THR A 189 3.11 -0.95 -1.81
CA THR A 189 1.99 -1.72 -2.40
C THR A 189 1.29 -0.92 -3.50
N PHE A 190 1.15 -1.51 -4.69
CA PHE A 190 0.45 -0.92 -5.83
C PHE A 190 -0.90 -1.59 -6.03
N PHE A 191 -2.00 -0.84 -5.92
CA PHE A 191 -3.35 -1.30 -6.16
C PHE A 191 -3.74 -1.01 -7.60
N VAL A 192 -4.05 -2.06 -8.36
CA VAL A 192 -4.27 -1.96 -9.80
C VAL A 192 -5.71 -2.26 -10.20
N ASN A 193 -6.16 -1.58 -11.26
CA ASN A 193 -7.41 -1.87 -11.95
C ASN A 193 -7.19 -2.86 -13.11
N GLN A 194 -8.24 -3.10 -13.92
CA GLN A 194 -8.14 -3.99 -15.08
C GLN A 194 -7.04 -3.57 -16.09
N GLY A 195 -6.72 -2.27 -16.15
CA GLY A 195 -5.66 -1.71 -17.01
C GLY A 195 -4.24 -2.02 -16.55
N LEU A 196 -4.08 -2.54 -15.33
CA LEU A 196 -2.78 -2.70 -14.64
C LEU A 196 -2.04 -1.37 -14.61
N PHE A 197 -0.85 -1.27 -15.21
CA PHE A 197 -0.04 -0.04 -15.24
C PHE A 197 -0.20 0.76 -16.53
N SER A 198 -1.33 0.59 -17.22
CA SER A 198 -1.65 1.24 -18.51
C SER A 198 -0.59 1.07 -19.60
N GLN A 199 0.22 0.00 -19.51
CA GLN A 199 1.29 -0.34 -20.45
C GLN A 199 1.10 -1.77 -20.95
N PRO A 200 0.11 -2.06 -21.84
CA PRO A 200 -0.27 -3.43 -22.21
C PRO A 200 0.89 -4.32 -22.67
N GLU A 201 1.89 -3.74 -23.34
CA GLU A 201 3.08 -4.45 -23.83
C GLU A 201 4.05 -4.86 -22.70
N TYR A 202 4.02 -4.16 -21.56
CA TYR A 202 4.94 -4.35 -20.44
C TYR A 202 4.27 -4.85 -19.16
N ASN A 203 2.95 -4.77 -19.04
CA ASN A 203 2.18 -5.05 -17.81
C ASN A 203 2.54 -6.39 -17.15
N GLU A 204 2.70 -7.46 -17.94
CA GLU A 204 3.09 -8.77 -17.40
C GLU A 204 4.51 -8.75 -16.81
N LYS A 205 5.45 -8.10 -17.51
CA LYS A 205 6.83 -7.93 -17.04
C LYS A 205 6.89 -7.03 -15.80
N ILE A 206 6.12 -5.95 -15.78
CA ILE A 206 6.01 -5.02 -14.66
C ILE A 206 5.55 -5.76 -13.40
N LEU A 207 4.45 -6.52 -13.47
CA LEU A 207 3.92 -7.23 -12.31
C LEU A 207 4.92 -8.25 -11.75
N LYS A 208 5.58 -9.02 -12.63
CA LYS A 208 6.61 -9.97 -12.22
C LYS A 208 7.82 -9.27 -11.61
N TRP A 209 8.27 -8.18 -12.21
CA TRP A 209 9.39 -7.40 -11.72
C TRP A 209 9.11 -6.83 -10.32
N LEU A 210 7.92 -6.24 -10.10
CA LEU A 210 7.54 -5.68 -8.80
C LEU A 210 7.63 -6.72 -7.68
N VAL A 211 6.99 -7.89 -7.84
CA VAL A 211 7.00 -8.94 -6.81
C VAL A 211 8.38 -9.57 -6.62
N GLU A 212 9.21 -9.61 -7.66
CA GLU A 212 10.60 -10.09 -7.58
C GLU A 212 11.55 -9.09 -6.88
N HIS A 213 11.20 -7.80 -6.87
CA HIS A 213 12.04 -6.73 -6.31
C HIS A 213 11.57 -6.23 -4.93
N GLY A 214 10.60 -6.93 -4.33
CA GLY A 214 10.14 -6.68 -2.97
C GLY A 214 8.99 -5.68 -2.85
N TYR A 215 8.26 -5.43 -3.94
CA TYR A 215 7.02 -4.65 -3.94
C TYR A 215 5.79 -5.57 -3.95
N ASP A 216 4.67 -5.03 -3.48
CA ASP A 216 3.39 -5.73 -3.46
C ASP A 216 2.43 -5.21 -4.52
N VAL A 217 1.57 -6.09 -5.01
CA VAL A 217 0.46 -5.72 -5.91
C VAL A 217 -0.85 -6.18 -5.30
N GLY A 218 -1.80 -5.25 -5.17
CA GLY A 218 -3.15 -5.48 -4.66
C GLY A 218 -4.23 -5.12 -5.66
N ASN A 219 -5.48 -5.18 -5.21
CA ASN A 219 -6.66 -5.04 -6.05
C ASN A 219 -7.32 -3.66 -5.88
N HIS A 220 -7.58 -2.95 -6.98
CA HIS A 220 -8.33 -1.69 -6.97
C HIS A 220 -9.66 -1.76 -7.73
N THR A 221 -10.21 -2.96 -7.94
CA THR A 221 -11.39 -3.28 -8.74
C THR A 221 -11.21 -3.08 -10.24
N MET A 222 -12.05 -3.68 -11.08
CA MET A 222 -11.87 -3.62 -12.53
C MET A 222 -12.07 -2.21 -13.09
N ASN A 223 -13.17 -1.56 -12.73
CA ASN A 223 -13.66 -0.33 -13.34
C ASN A 223 -13.74 0.87 -12.38
N HIS A 224 -13.22 0.72 -11.15
CA HIS A 224 -13.23 1.76 -10.13
C HIS A 224 -14.66 2.32 -9.83
N PRO A 225 -15.68 1.46 -9.60
CA PRO A 225 -17.03 1.93 -9.32
C PRO A 225 -17.13 2.50 -7.90
N ASP A 226 -18.07 3.42 -7.68
CA ASP A 226 -18.55 3.71 -6.33
C ASP A 226 -19.40 2.52 -5.86
N PHE A 227 -18.95 1.82 -4.82
CA PHE A 227 -19.63 0.65 -4.27
C PHE A 227 -21.00 0.97 -3.67
N LEU A 228 -21.36 2.25 -3.50
CA LEU A 228 -22.73 2.63 -3.12
C LEU A 228 -23.71 2.65 -4.31
N THR A 229 -23.20 2.54 -5.54
CA THR A 229 -24.00 2.65 -6.77
C THR A 229 -24.20 1.34 -7.51
N ILE A 230 -23.53 0.27 -7.06
CA ILE A 230 -23.59 -1.07 -7.66
C ILE A 230 -24.11 -2.09 -6.65
N ASP A 231 -24.60 -3.23 -7.13
CA ASP A 231 -25.05 -4.33 -6.27
C ASP A 231 -23.92 -5.33 -5.95
N GLN A 232 -24.25 -6.35 -5.17
CA GLN A 232 -23.32 -7.40 -4.74
C GLN A 232 -22.81 -8.25 -5.92
N ALA A 233 -23.65 -8.53 -6.91
CA ALA A 233 -23.24 -9.32 -8.07
C ALA A 233 -22.23 -8.56 -8.93
N GLN A 234 -22.44 -7.26 -9.13
CA GLN A 234 -21.46 -6.39 -9.78
C GLN A 234 -20.20 -6.25 -8.94
N THR A 235 -20.32 -6.12 -7.61
CA THR A 235 -19.18 -6.10 -6.69
C THR A 235 -18.29 -7.34 -6.85
N GLU A 236 -18.89 -8.54 -6.99
CA GLU A 236 -18.13 -9.77 -7.21
C GLU A 236 -17.37 -9.79 -8.54
N GLN A 237 -17.96 -9.22 -9.59
CA GLN A 237 -17.29 -9.07 -10.89
C GLN A 237 -16.10 -8.12 -10.79
N GLU A 238 -16.30 -6.98 -10.13
CA GLU A 238 -15.32 -5.91 -9.99
C GLU A 238 -14.10 -6.35 -9.18
N VAL A 239 -14.31 -7.05 -8.06
CA VAL A 239 -13.23 -7.54 -7.21
C VAL A 239 -12.61 -8.81 -7.81
N GLY A 240 -13.45 -9.79 -8.18
CA GLY A 240 -12.99 -11.08 -8.67
C GLY A 240 -12.23 -11.02 -9.99
N GLY A 241 -12.57 -10.11 -10.89
CA GLY A 241 -11.90 -9.98 -12.19
C GLY A 241 -10.47 -9.48 -12.09
N VAL A 242 -10.16 -8.59 -11.15
CA VAL A 242 -8.76 -8.20 -10.90
C VAL A 242 -7.98 -9.34 -10.25
N TYR A 243 -8.57 -10.05 -9.28
CA TYR A 243 -7.90 -11.22 -8.67
C TYR A 243 -7.62 -12.33 -9.69
N GLU A 244 -8.57 -12.64 -10.57
CA GLU A 244 -8.34 -13.59 -11.68
C GLU A 244 -7.13 -13.16 -12.52
N LYS A 245 -7.05 -11.88 -12.89
CA LYS A 245 -5.94 -11.36 -13.69
C LYS A 245 -4.59 -11.41 -12.96
N LEU A 246 -4.57 -11.08 -11.67
CA LEU A 246 -3.35 -11.14 -10.86
C LEU A 246 -2.88 -12.59 -10.67
N GLU A 247 -3.80 -13.51 -10.40
CA GLU A 247 -3.48 -14.94 -10.25
C GLU A 247 -2.94 -15.54 -11.57
N GLU A 248 -3.43 -15.10 -12.73
CA GLU A 248 -2.91 -15.55 -14.03
C GLU A 248 -1.47 -15.08 -14.31
N ILE A 249 -1.08 -13.90 -13.83
CA ILE A 249 0.21 -13.28 -14.15
C ILE A 249 1.27 -13.54 -13.08
N ILE A 250 0.89 -13.46 -11.80
CA ILE A 250 1.74 -13.61 -10.61
C ILE A 250 1.07 -14.54 -9.57
N PRO A 251 0.86 -15.83 -9.91
CA PRO A 251 0.08 -16.77 -9.10
C PRO A 251 0.59 -16.87 -7.66
N GLY A 252 -0.30 -16.64 -6.70
CA GLY A 252 -0.01 -16.68 -5.26
C GLY A 252 0.96 -15.61 -4.75
N LYS A 253 1.33 -14.60 -5.56
CA LYS A 253 2.30 -13.56 -5.19
C LYS A 253 1.69 -12.16 -5.00
N TYR A 254 0.41 -11.96 -5.33
CA TYR A 254 -0.29 -10.71 -5.03
C TYR A 254 -0.75 -10.68 -3.55
N VAL A 255 -1.02 -9.48 -3.02
CA VAL A 255 -1.63 -9.33 -1.69
C VAL A 255 -3.15 -9.33 -1.82
N PRO A 256 -3.88 -10.16 -1.03
CA PRO A 256 -5.34 -10.21 -1.07
C PRO A 256 -5.95 -9.01 -0.32
N ILE A 257 -5.65 -7.80 -0.77
CA ILE A 257 -6.10 -6.54 -0.16
C ILE A 257 -6.76 -5.71 -1.24
N VAL A 258 -7.91 -5.12 -0.91
CA VAL A 258 -8.64 -4.21 -1.81
C VAL A 258 -8.49 -2.78 -1.34
N ALA A 259 -7.86 -1.91 -2.12
CA ALA A 259 -8.04 -0.48 -1.95
C ALA A 259 -9.43 -0.12 -2.47
N LEU A 260 -10.27 0.48 -1.63
CA LEU A 260 -11.66 0.75 -1.97
C LEU A 260 -11.74 2.01 -2.85
N PRO A 261 -12.28 1.94 -4.08
CA PRO A 261 -12.57 3.12 -4.90
C PRO A 261 -13.39 4.14 -4.10
N PHE A 262 -12.91 5.38 -4.08
CA PHE A 262 -13.47 6.49 -3.29
C PHE A 262 -13.57 6.24 -1.77
N GLY A 263 -12.99 5.16 -1.26
CA GLY A 263 -13.18 4.69 0.12
C GLY A 263 -14.57 4.13 0.39
N SER A 264 -15.34 3.80 -0.65
CA SER A 264 -16.68 3.24 -0.54
C SER A 264 -16.64 1.71 -0.45
N PRO A 265 -17.57 1.04 0.26
CA PRO A 265 -18.47 1.60 1.27
C PRO A 265 -17.71 2.16 2.48
N TYR A 266 -18.35 3.09 3.20
CA TYR A 266 -17.72 3.81 4.31
C TYR A 266 -17.88 3.12 5.68
N ASP A 267 -18.52 1.95 5.71
CA ASP A 267 -18.72 1.13 6.89
C ASP A 267 -18.81 -0.35 6.53
N LEU A 268 -18.48 -1.21 7.50
CA LEU A 268 -18.43 -2.66 7.35
C LEU A 268 -19.80 -3.33 7.19
N GLU A 269 -20.89 -2.64 7.56
CA GLU A 269 -22.25 -3.20 7.55
C GLU A 269 -22.91 -3.10 6.17
N HIS A 270 -22.32 -2.33 5.23
CA HIS A 270 -22.85 -2.21 3.89
C HIS A 270 -22.88 -3.58 3.17
N PRO A 271 -23.97 -3.95 2.47
CA PRO A 271 -24.10 -5.29 1.85
C PRO A 271 -22.96 -5.69 0.92
N ASN A 272 -22.40 -4.74 0.17
CA ASN A 272 -21.27 -5.00 -0.73
C ASN A 272 -19.99 -5.41 0.00
N MET A 273 -19.83 -5.10 1.29
CA MET A 273 -18.64 -5.54 2.05
C MET A 273 -18.50 -7.07 2.06
N ALA A 274 -19.61 -7.80 2.17
CA ALA A 274 -19.59 -9.28 2.10
C ALA A 274 -18.99 -9.76 0.77
N SER A 275 -19.43 -9.18 -0.35
CA SER A 275 -18.93 -9.50 -1.70
C SER A 275 -17.52 -8.98 -1.95
N ILE A 276 -17.09 -7.89 -1.30
CA ILE A 276 -15.69 -7.43 -1.36
C ILE A 276 -14.77 -8.45 -0.66
N PHE A 277 -15.21 -8.99 0.49
CA PHE A 277 -14.42 -9.97 1.25
C PHE A 277 -14.40 -11.35 0.62
N GLN A 278 -15.50 -11.82 0.07
CA GLN A 278 -15.59 -13.16 -0.49
C GLN A 278 -16.63 -13.23 -1.60
N GLY A 279 -16.29 -13.94 -2.67
CA GLY A 279 -17.20 -14.15 -3.79
C GLY A 279 -16.66 -15.19 -4.77
N THR A 280 -17.31 -15.31 -5.92
CA THR A 280 -16.86 -16.18 -7.01
C THR A 280 -16.97 -15.45 -8.33
N PHE A 281 -15.89 -15.45 -9.10
CA PHE A 281 -15.87 -14.88 -10.44
C PHE A 281 -15.35 -15.92 -11.43
N ASN A 282 -16.04 -16.11 -12.56
CA ASN A 282 -15.72 -17.14 -13.56
C ASN A 282 -15.50 -18.56 -12.97
N GLY A 283 -16.23 -18.90 -11.91
CA GLY A 283 -16.10 -20.18 -11.22
C GLY A 283 -14.86 -20.32 -10.32
N LYS A 284 -14.04 -19.27 -10.19
CA LYS A 284 -12.91 -19.19 -9.26
C LYS A 284 -13.33 -18.41 -8.00
N PRO A 285 -13.23 -19.01 -6.81
CA PRO A 285 -13.48 -18.28 -5.57
C PRO A 285 -12.32 -17.31 -5.32
N TYR A 286 -12.61 -16.19 -4.67
CA TYR A 286 -11.59 -15.30 -4.12
C TYR A 286 -11.88 -15.00 -2.64
N THR A 287 -10.84 -14.54 -1.95
CA THR A 287 -10.95 -14.05 -0.58
C THR A 287 -10.04 -12.84 -0.42
N THR A 288 -10.63 -11.73 0.01
CA THR A 288 -9.91 -10.53 0.43
C THR A 288 -9.68 -10.63 1.93
N LYS A 289 -8.48 -10.26 2.37
CA LYS A 289 -8.04 -10.27 3.77
C LYS A 289 -8.26 -8.94 4.45
N SER A 290 -8.03 -7.84 3.72
CA SER A 290 -8.12 -6.49 4.24
C SER A 290 -8.60 -5.50 3.19
N THR A 291 -9.08 -4.35 3.62
CA THR A 291 -9.50 -3.25 2.74
C THR A 291 -8.93 -1.92 3.22
N LEU A 292 -8.68 -0.99 2.30
CA LEU A 292 -8.16 0.35 2.61
C LEU A 292 -9.19 1.43 2.25
N GLN A 293 -9.38 2.38 3.16
CA GLN A 293 -10.24 3.54 3.00
C GLN A 293 -9.47 4.76 2.45
N VAL A 294 -10.23 5.77 2.01
CA VAL A 294 -9.73 7.15 1.76
C VAL A 294 -9.92 7.98 3.02
N ALA A 295 -9.27 7.55 4.12
CA ALA A 295 -9.29 8.26 5.39
C ALA A 295 -8.31 9.45 5.41
N TRP A 296 -8.09 10.06 6.58
CA TRP A 296 -7.34 11.30 6.72
C TRP A 296 -6.36 11.32 7.90
N GLU A 297 -5.99 10.15 8.40
CA GLU A 297 -5.15 9.97 9.60
C GLU A 297 -4.40 8.65 9.58
N ALA A 298 -3.36 8.54 10.40
CA ALA A 298 -2.67 7.29 10.67
C ALA A 298 -3.62 6.26 11.29
N ASP A 299 -3.29 4.98 11.13
CA ASP A 299 -4.08 3.89 11.66
C ASP A 299 -3.48 3.35 12.96
N ALA A 300 -4.27 2.62 13.75
CA ALA A 300 -3.83 2.09 15.03
C ALA A 300 -2.78 0.98 14.86
N SER A 301 -1.81 0.86 15.79
CA SER A 301 -0.86 -0.28 15.82
C SER A 301 -1.58 -1.61 15.60
N PRO A 302 -0.99 -2.59 14.89
CA PRO A 302 -1.59 -3.92 14.79
C PRO A 302 -1.83 -4.57 16.16
N TYR A 303 -1.08 -4.15 17.18
CA TYR A 303 -1.16 -4.64 18.54
C TYR A 303 -2.12 -3.86 19.44
N SER A 304 -2.78 -2.82 18.92
CA SER A 304 -3.79 -2.04 19.64
C SER A 304 -5.16 -2.69 19.53
N ASN A 305 -5.97 -2.62 20.59
CA ASN A 305 -7.37 -3.07 20.55
C ASN A 305 -8.29 -2.17 19.72
N ALA A 306 -7.79 -1.01 19.28
CA ALA A 306 -8.47 -0.14 18.33
C ALA A 306 -8.21 -0.55 16.86
N PHE A 307 -7.27 -1.47 16.62
CA PHE A 307 -6.94 -1.93 15.28
C PHE A 307 -8.04 -2.78 14.69
N ASN A 308 -8.39 -2.47 13.45
CA ASN A 308 -9.30 -3.29 12.67
C ASN A 308 -8.57 -3.79 11.40
N PRO A 309 -8.07 -5.04 11.38
CA PRO A 309 -7.26 -5.54 10.28
C PRO A 309 -8.00 -5.62 8.95
N THR A 310 -9.34 -5.50 8.96
CA THR A 310 -10.16 -5.63 7.74
C THR A 310 -10.55 -4.28 7.14
N PHE A 311 -10.35 -3.15 7.83
CA PHE A 311 -10.84 -1.83 7.39
C PHE A 311 -9.89 -0.70 7.78
N LEU A 312 -8.81 -0.57 7.01
CA LEU A 312 -7.66 0.27 7.33
C LEU A 312 -7.83 1.72 6.90
N LYS A 313 -7.26 2.63 7.68
CA LYS A 313 -7.17 4.08 7.41
C LYS A 313 -5.87 4.42 6.69
N ARG A 314 -5.88 5.50 5.92
CA ARG A 314 -4.70 6.02 5.22
C ARG A 314 -4.60 7.53 5.39
N ILE A 315 -3.40 8.05 5.17
CA ILE A 315 -3.09 9.47 5.02
C ILE A 315 -2.91 9.74 3.54
N ARG A 316 -3.71 10.63 2.96
CA ARG A 316 -3.47 11.11 1.60
C ARG A 316 -2.14 11.87 1.54
N ALA A 317 -1.29 11.53 0.58
CA ALA A 317 -0.03 12.24 0.33
C ALA A 317 -0.28 13.61 -0.33
N TYR A 318 -0.82 14.53 0.45
CA TYR A 318 -1.27 15.85 0.03
C TYR A 318 -0.53 16.92 0.82
N ASP A 319 -0.03 17.94 0.11
CA ASP A 319 0.52 19.13 0.75
C ASP A 319 -0.48 20.28 0.72
N ASN A 320 -0.76 20.84 1.88
CA ASN A 320 -1.62 21.98 2.08
C ASN A 320 -1.06 22.86 3.20
N ASN A 321 0.26 23.11 3.17
CA ASN A 321 0.98 23.98 4.10
C ASN A 321 0.80 23.60 5.58
N GLY A 322 0.74 22.30 5.90
CA GLY A 322 0.54 21.86 7.29
C GLY A 322 -0.90 21.94 7.80
N GLU A 323 -1.89 22.16 6.94
CA GLU A 323 -3.31 22.25 7.32
C GLU A 323 -4.19 21.20 6.60
N ASN A 324 -5.35 20.89 7.17
CA ASN A 324 -6.41 20.08 6.55
C ASN A 324 -5.93 18.75 5.95
N PHE A 325 -5.51 17.82 6.82
CA PHE A 325 -5.11 16.45 6.46
C PHE A 325 -3.79 16.34 5.68
N ASP A 326 -3.04 17.43 5.61
CA ASP A 326 -1.69 17.53 5.07
C ASP A 326 -0.70 16.51 5.70
N ILE A 327 0.36 16.17 4.96
CA ILE A 327 1.45 15.31 5.42
C ILE A 327 2.07 15.83 6.73
N GLN A 328 2.62 17.04 6.75
CA GLN A 328 3.19 17.67 7.95
C GLN A 328 2.21 17.68 9.12
N MET A 329 0.94 18.01 8.89
CA MET A 329 -0.09 18.01 9.94
C MET A 329 -0.25 16.63 10.61
N ASN A 330 -0.25 15.57 9.81
CA ASN A 330 -0.35 14.20 10.32
C ASN A 330 0.92 13.79 11.08
N PHE A 331 2.09 14.12 10.56
CA PHE A 331 3.36 13.76 11.19
C PHE A 331 3.62 14.56 12.47
N ASP A 332 3.13 15.80 12.58
CA ASP A 332 3.16 16.58 13.82
C ASP A 332 2.34 15.91 14.93
N ARG A 333 1.19 15.31 14.60
CA ARG A 333 0.39 14.52 15.54
C ARG A 333 1.08 13.22 15.93
N LEU A 334 1.80 12.61 14.99
CA LEU A 334 2.54 11.37 15.22
C LEU A 334 3.75 11.55 16.13
N ASN A 335 4.28 12.76 16.29
CA ASN A 335 5.39 13.03 17.23
C ASN A 335 5.12 12.54 18.66
N THR A 336 3.86 12.49 19.09
CA THR A 336 3.45 12.03 20.43
C THR A 336 2.61 10.76 20.42
N SER A 337 2.28 10.21 19.26
CA SER A 337 1.33 9.09 19.16
C SER A 337 1.77 7.94 18.28
N ARG A 338 2.93 8.04 17.61
CA ARG A 338 3.42 7.00 16.70
C ARG A 338 3.86 5.74 17.42
N TYR A 339 3.77 4.63 16.71
CA TYR A 339 4.48 3.40 17.02
C TYR A 339 5.99 3.69 17.09
N ILE A 340 6.66 3.29 18.17
CA ILE A 340 8.12 3.35 18.30
C ILE A 340 8.59 1.94 18.66
N SER A 341 9.36 1.33 17.75
CA SER A 341 9.76 -0.07 17.87
C SER A 341 10.79 -0.29 18.98
N ASP A 342 10.68 -1.44 19.61
CA ASP A 342 11.67 -1.93 20.56
C ASP A 342 12.85 -2.65 19.87
N GLY A 343 12.67 -3.04 18.61
CA GLY A 343 13.65 -3.74 17.79
C GLY A 343 13.55 -5.26 17.77
N ASP A 344 12.67 -5.88 18.56
CA ASP A 344 12.44 -7.33 18.60
C ASP A 344 11.16 -7.68 17.83
N PRO A 345 11.24 -8.42 16.71
CA PRO A 345 10.03 -8.88 16.04
C PRO A 345 9.18 -9.83 16.88
N ASP A 346 9.69 -10.40 17.97
CA ASP A 346 8.97 -11.36 18.82
C ASP A 346 8.37 -10.75 20.10
N THR A 347 8.46 -9.43 20.29
CA THR A 347 7.88 -8.74 21.47
C THR A 347 6.91 -7.62 21.10
N ILE A 348 6.18 -7.14 22.11
CA ILE A 348 5.35 -5.95 22.04
C ILE A 348 5.65 -5.13 23.28
N VAL A 349 6.43 -4.06 23.14
CA VAL A 349 6.86 -3.23 24.28
C VAL A 349 6.07 -1.92 24.34
N TYR A 350 5.56 -1.57 25.51
CA TYR A 350 4.70 -0.39 25.68
C TYR A 350 4.68 0.14 27.12
N PRO A 351 4.34 1.43 27.33
CA PRO A 351 4.14 1.98 28.66
C PRO A 351 3.03 1.23 29.42
N GLU A 352 3.27 0.87 30.68
CA GLU A 352 2.30 0.13 31.53
C GLU A 352 0.94 0.85 31.64
N SER A 353 0.93 2.19 31.58
CA SER A 353 -0.30 3.00 31.53
C SER A 353 -1.20 2.72 30.33
N GLU A 354 -0.66 2.17 29.25
CA GLU A 354 -1.39 1.83 28.02
C GLU A 354 -1.79 0.35 27.94
N GLN A 355 -1.60 -0.43 29.01
CA GLN A 355 -1.96 -1.86 29.03
C GLN A 355 -3.41 -2.14 28.63
N ALA A 356 -4.34 -1.23 28.96
CA ALA A 356 -5.75 -1.36 28.58
C ALA A 356 -5.99 -1.22 27.05
N SER A 357 -5.02 -0.69 26.31
CA SER A 357 -5.06 -0.54 24.85
C SER A 357 -4.47 -1.73 24.11
N LEU A 358 -3.84 -2.70 24.79
CA LEU A 358 -3.29 -3.91 24.15
C LEU A 358 -4.42 -4.75 23.54
N GLY A 359 -4.25 -5.11 22.27
CA GLY A 359 -5.13 -5.94 21.47
C GLY A 359 -4.54 -7.32 21.16
N GLU A 360 -4.68 -7.76 19.91
CA GLU A 360 -4.12 -9.04 19.45
C GLU A 360 -2.59 -9.01 19.49
N THR A 361 -1.99 -10.11 19.95
CA THR A 361 -0.54 -10.22 20.14
C THR A 361 0.15 -10.97 19.02
N TYR A 362 -0.59 -11.70 18.19
CA TYR A 362 -0.04 -12.50 17.08
C TYR A 362 1.07 -13.45 17.55
N GLY A 363 0.95 -13.96 18.78
CA GLY A 363 1.93 -14.86 19.40
C GLY A 363 3.19 -14.18 19.96
N LYS A 364 3.30 -12.86 19.88
CA LYS A 364 4.43 -12.07 20.41
C LYS A 364 4.30 -11.87 21.92
N LYS A 365 5.42 -11.64 22.60
CA LYS A 365 5.47 -11.46 24.06
C LYS A 365 5.23 -9.99 24.46
N PRO A 366 4.14 -9.67 25.17
CA PRO A 366 3.93 -8.31 25.70
C PRO A 366 4.90 -8.00 26.83
N ILE A 367 5.48 -6.79 26.83
CA ILE A 367 6.40 -6.29 27.85
C ILE A 367 5.97 -4.86 28.25
N PRO A 368 5.12 -4.71 29.27
CA PRO A 368 4.85 -3.40 29.84
C PRO A 368 6.07 -2.86 30.59
N TYR A 369 6.32 -1.55 30.52
CA TYR A 369 7.35 -0.90 31.33
C TYR A 369 6.84 0.40 31.96
N THR A 370 7.38 0.77 33.12
CA THR A 370 7.08 2.06 33.76
C THR A 370 7.99 3.14 33.14
N PRO A 371 7.45 4.20 32.50
CA PRO A 371 8.26 5.32 32.03
C PRO A 371 9.01 6.02 33.18
N ALA A 372 10.14 6.65 32.88
CA ALA A 372 10.81 7.51 33.85
C ALA A 372 9.97 8.77 34.10
N GLU A 373 9.83 9.18 35.37
CA GLU A 373 9.10 10.40 35.78
C GLU A 373 9.66 11.70 35.18
#